data_AF-A0AAU6IRV7-F1
#
_entry.id   AF-A0AAU6IRV7-F1
#
_cell.length_a   1.000
_cell.length_b   1.000
_cell.length_c   1.000
_cell.angle_alpha   90.00
_cell.angle_beta   90.00
_cell.angle_gamma   90.00
#
_symmetry.space_group_name_H-M   'P 1'
#
loop_
_entity.id
_entity.type
_entity.pdbx_description
1 polymer ?
#
loop_
_entity_poly.entity_id
_entity_poly.type
_entity_poly.pdbx_seq_one_letter_code
_entity_poly.pdbx_strand_id
1 'polypeptide(L)'
;MPDHDPDSHRRCHGHVFPKSGATAVGAEDTDLLDAGLRAWTAPPARQDQKYPDSQLGTVEAMPANPLGVALRNRRAGHHTLVWARPDLQAPEFTLTSPAFDHGAPIPEKHRGRLFGANVSPALNWTQPPAGTVELVLIAQDPDVPVGKPATHALTLGIDPSLNGIPENALANPSPIPGLRHGKGPLGRRGWAGPMPIRSHGPHAYVFQLFALDQVPGLPVGFALDEVIAAMSGHIIGRARLDGTYEIR
;
A
#
# COMPACT_ATOMS: atom_id res chain seq x y z
N MET A 1 -3.91 -34.06 85.26
CA MET A 1 -4.59 -34.32 83.97
C MET A 1 -3.49 -34.54 82.95
N PRO A 2 -3.37 -35.75 82.37
CA PRO A 2 -2.50 -36.04 81.23
C PRO A 2 -3.30 -35.99 79.91
N ASP A 3 -2.74 -36.61 78.87
CA ASP A 3 -3.28 -36.87 77.52
C ASP A 3 -3.24 -35.66 76.55
N HIS A 4 -2.77 -35.78 75.30
CA HIS A 4 -2.21 -36.96 74.62
C HIS A 4 -1.16 -36.60 73.54
N ASP A 5 -0.47 -37.65 73.06
CA ASP A 5 0.57 -37.73 72.02
C ASP A 5 -0.11 -38.21 70.68
N PRO A 6 0.54 -38.68 69.58
CA PRO A 6 1.88 -38.46 69.01
C PRO A 6 1.90 -38.03 67.52
N ASP A 7 3.12 -37.89 66.99
CA ASP A 7 3.65 -38.26 65.65
C ASP A 7 2.69 -38.70 64.50
N SER A 8 2.96 -38.24 63.27
CA SER A 8 2.98 -39.15 62.11
C SER A 8 3.67 -38.59 60.85
N HIS A 9 4.75 -39.24 60.42
CA HIS A 9 5.12 -39.31 59.00
C HIS A 9 4.01 -39.99 58.17
N ARG A 10 3.76 -39.54 56.93
CA ARG A 10 3.74 -40.42 55.71
C ARG A 10 3.40 -39.72 54.37
N ARG A 11 4.03 -40.25 53.31
CA ARG A 11 3.60 -40.35 51.89
C ARG A 11 3.23 -39.09 51.11
N CYS A 12 4.09 -38.77 50.13
CA CYS A 12 3.63 -38.33 48.82
C CYS A 12 2.72 -39.43 48.19
N HIS A 13 1.59 -39.05 47.60
CA HIS A 13 0.81 -39.91 46.70
C HIS A 13 0.70 -39.25 45.32
N GLY A 14 1.34 -39.85 44.32
CA GLY A 14 1.26 -39.37 42.94
C GLY A 14 -0.12 -39.62 42.34
N HIS A 15 -0.68 -38.63 41.66
CA HIS A 15 -1.86 -38.81 40.82
C HIS A 15 -1.43 -39.10 39.38
N VAL A 16 -1.72 -40.30 38.91
CA VAL A 16 -1.55 -40.71 37.52
C VAL A 16 -2.77 -40.25 36.73
N PHE A 17 -2.57 -39.39 35.72
CA PHE A 17 -3.59 -39.15 34.70
C PHE A 17 -3.53 -40.27 33.64
N PRO A 18 -4.65 -40.92 33.30
CA PRO A 18 -4.66 -42.02 32.35
C PRO A 18 -4.48 -41.51 30.91
N LYS A 19 -3.70 -42.26 30.10
CA LYS A 19 -3.66 -42.06 28.66
C LYS A 19 -4.91 -42.66 28.00
N SER A 20 -5.60 -41.84 27.23
CA SER A 20 -6.47 -42.28 26.13
C SER A 20 -5.89 -41.68 24.85
N GLY A 21 -5.91 -42.34 23.69
CA GLY A 21 -6.42 -43.67 23.39
C GLY A 21 -6.40 -43.86 21.88
N ALA A 22 -5.31 -44.38 21.34
CA ALA A 22 -5.06 -44.37 19.90
C ALA A 22 -5.74 -45.54 19.19
N THR A 23 -6.64 -45.25 18.25
CA THR A 23 -7.11 -46.18 17.22
C THR A 23 -6.38 -45.91 15.92
N ALA A 24 -5.85 -46.96 15.30
CA ALA A 24 -5.05 -46.86 14.09
C ALA A 24 -5.87 -47.10 12.82
N VAL A 25 -5.66 -46.23 11.84
CA VAL A 25 -5.81 -46.45 10.39
C VAL A 25 -4.64 -45.66 9.79
N GLY A 26 -3.87 -46.11 8.82
CA GLY A 26 -3.83 -47.33 8.02
C GLY A 26 -2.82 -47.02 6.90
N ALA A 27 -1.99 -47.98 6.48
CA ALA A 27 -1.05 -47.73 5.38
C ALA A 27 -1.80 -47.72 4.02
N GLU A 28 -1.06 -47.44 2.93
CA GLU A 28 -1.54 -47.08 1.57
C GLU A 28 -1.79 -45.54 1.45
N ASP A 29 -1.21 -44.80 0.49
CA ASP A 29 -0.34 -45.18 -0.62
C ASP A 29 0.92 -44.29 -0.75
N THR A 30 2.06 -44.89 -1.10
CA THR A 30 3.25 -44.18 -1.60
C THR A 30 3.43 -44.46 -3.09
N ASP A 31 2.64 -43.79 -3.92
CA ASP A 31 2.85 -43.72 -5.36
C ASP A 31 2.45 -42.33 -5.90
N LEU A 32 2.57 -42.11 -7.21
CA LEU A 32 2.47 -40.82 -7.91
C LEU A 32 3.65 -39.87 -7.70
N LEU A 33 4.86 -40.43 -7.52
CA LEU A 33 6.11 -39.72 -7.83
C LEU A 33 6.66 -39.99 -9.25
N ASP A 34 5.91 -40.67 -10.14
CA ASP A 34 6.22 -40.69 -11.58
C ASP A 34 4.99 -40.87 -12.52
N ALA A 35 4.18 -39.81 -12.68
CA ALA A 35 3.14 -39.76 -13.72
C ALA A 35 2.68 -38.32 -14.03
N GLY A 36 3.42 -37.57 -14.86
CA GLY A 36 3.00 -36.18 -15.16
C GLY A 36 3.66 -35.45 -16.33
N LEU A 37 4.77 -35.95 -16.90
CA LEU A 37 5.52 -35.25 -17.94
C LEU A 37 4.86 -35.36 -19.34
N ARG A 38 3.61 -34.91 -19.48
CA ARG A 38 2.87 -34.88 -20.74
C ARG A 38 2.91 -33.49 -21.36
N ALA A 39 3.69 -33.42 -22.45
CA ALA A 39 3.93 -32.27 -23.32
C ALA A 39 2.84 -31.18 -23.32
N TRP A 40 3.21 -29.99 -22.85
CA TRP A 40 2.65 -28.74 -23.37
C TRP A 40 3.13 -28.57 -24.82
N THR A 41 2.42 -29.17 -25.77
CA THR A 41 2.58 -28.83 -27.19
C THR A 41 2.11 -27.39 -27.37
N ALA A 42 3.03 -26.50 -27.73
CA ALA A 42 2.67 -25.15 -28.15
C ALA A 42 1.63 -25.21 -29.27
N PRO A 43 0.62 -24.31 -29.29
CA PRO A 43 -0.32 -24.25 -30.40
C PRO A 43 0.47 -24.00 -31.70
N PRO A 44 0.07 -24.61 -32.83
CA PRO A 44 0.79 -24.46 -34.08
C PRO A 44 0.90 -22.98 -34.44
N ALA A 45 2.10 -22.56 -34.86
CA ALA A 45 2.35 -21.20 -35.32
C ALA A 45 1.33 -20.85 -36.40
N ARG A 46 0.56 -19.77 -36.20
CA ARG A 46 -0.36 -19.29 -37.24
C ARG A 46 0.47 -18.93 -38.46
N GLN A 47 0.20 -19.60 -39.57
CA GLN A 47 0.84 -19.30 -40.86
C GLN A 47 0.66 -17.82 -41.22
N ASP A 48 1.64 -17.28 -41.93
CA ASP A 48 1.87 -15.85 -42.10
C ASP A 48 0.72 -15.12 -42.81
N GLN A 49 -0.31 -14.75 -42.05
CA GLN A 49 -1.39 -13.91 -42.54
C GLN A 49 -0.86 -12.49 -42.72
N LYS A 50 -0.27 -12.24 -43.90
CA LYS A 50 0.13 -10.91 -44.36
C LYS A 50 -1.07 -9.96 -44.28
N TYR A 51 -1.07 -9.10 -43.27
CA TYR A 51 -1.87 -7.89 -43.28
C TYR A 51 -1.37 -7.01 -44.43
N PRO A 52 -2.24 -6.44 -45.28
CA PRO A 52 -1.83 -5.48 -46.28
C PRO A 52 -1.28 -4.23 -45.58
N ASP A 53 -0.09 -3.78 -45.99
CA ASP A 53 0.74 -2.79 -45.31
C ASP A 53 0.27 -1.34 -45.55
N SER A 54 -1.06 -1.14 -45.50
CA SER A 54 -1.72 0.01 -46.13
C SER A 54 -3.03 0.43 -45.45
N GLN A 55 -3.08 0.43 -44.12
CA GLN A 55 -3.90 1.38 -43.32
C GLN A 55 -3.23 1.72 -41.98
N LEU A 56 -2.01 2.29 -42.04
CA LEU A 56 -1.55 3.20 -40.99
C LEU A 56 -2.34 4.51 -41.10
N GLY A 57 -3.61 4.46 -40.68
CA GLY A 57 -4.39 5.66 -40.46
C GLY A 57 -3.67 6.56 -39.48
N THR A 58 -3.53 7.85 -39.80
CA THR A 58 -3.00 8.85 -38.87
C THR A 58 -3.76 8.73 -37.56
N VAL A 59 -3.04 8.57 -36.44
CA VAL A 59 -3.64 8.64 -35.09
C VAL A 59 -4.14 10.06 -34.86
N GLU A 60 -5.40 10.30 -35.27
CA GLU A 60 -6.03 11.61 -35.21
C GLU A 60 -6.07 12.07 -33.76
N ALA A 61 -5.31 13.14 -33.48
CA ALA A 61 -5.05 13.57 -32.11
C ALA A 61 -6.37 14.01 -31.46
N MET A 62 -6.86 13.22 -30.49
CA MET A 62 -8.18 13.43 -29.89
C MET A 62 -8.35 14.89 -29.42
N PRO A 63 -9.35 15.62 -29.95
CA PRO A 63 -9.48 17.06 -29.71
C PRO A 63 -9.53 17.36 -28.22
N ALA A 64 -8.90 18.46 -27.79
CA ALA A 64 -8.74 18.77 -26.37
C ALA A 64 -10.08 18.78 -25.63
N ASN A 65 -10.11 18.14 -24.46
CA ASN A 65 -11.29 18.08 -23.61
C ASN A 65 -11.60 19.50 -23.06
N PRO A 66 -12.74 20.12 -23.43
CA PRO A 66 -13.02 21.51 -23.07
C PRO A 66 -13.17 21.71 -21.56
N LEU A 67 -13.60 20.69 -20.80
CA LEU A 67 -13.67 20.75 -19.34
C LEU A 67 -12.27 20.85 -18.72
N GLY A 68 -11.30 20.09 -19.24
CA GLY A 68 -9.90 20.20 -18.81
C GLY A 68 -9.31 21.57 -19.15
N VAL A 69 -9.53 22.05 -20.38
CA VAL A 69 -9.07 23.37 -20.84
C VAL A 69 -9.64 24.50 -19.96
N ALA A 70 -10.92 24.46 -19.62
CA ALA A 70 -11.58 25.48 -18.79
C ALA A 70 -11.13 25.47 -17.32
N LEU A 71 -10.64 24.32 -16.81
CA LEU A 71 -10.27 24.15 -15.41
C LEU A 71 -8.77 24.34 -15.10
N ARG A 72 -7.86 24.28 -16.09
CA ARG A 72 -6.38 24.25 -15.93
C ARG A 72 -5.77 25.11 -14.80
N ASN A 73 -6.33 26.30 -14.61
CA ASN A 73 -5.87 27.32 -13.66
C ASN A 73 -6.51 27.19 -12.26
N ARG A 74 -7.30 26.14 -12.00
CA ARG A 74 -7.90 25.81 -10.69
C ARG A 74 -7.21 24.55 -10.15
N ARG A 75 -6.53 24.70 -9.02
CA ARG A 75 -5.73 23.67 -8.34
C ARG A 75 -5.90 23.90 -6.84
N ALA A 76 -5.95 22.85 -6.02
CA ALA A 76 -5.96 23.00 -4.56
C ALA A 76 -4.68 23.68 -4.05
N GLY A 77 -3.54 23.39 -4.70
CA GLY A 77 -2.23 23.97 -4.44
C GLY A 77 -1.47 23.28 -3.31
N HIS A 78 -0.14 23.19 -3.45
CA HIS A 78 0.73 22.46 -2.51
C HIS A 78 0.63 22.92 -1.04
N HIS A 79 0.19 24.15 -0.78
CA HIS A 79 -0.05 24.66 0.58
C HIS A 79 -1.18 23.94 1.33
N THR A 80 -1.99 23.13 0.64
CA THR A 80 -3.08 22.33 1.22
C THR A 80 -2.70 20.88 1.56
N LEU A 81 -1.46 20.46 1.22
CA LEU A 81 -0.93 19.14 1.52
C LEU A 81 -0.66 18.94 3.03
N VAL A 82 -0.69 17.70 3.50
CA VAL A 82 -0.30 17.38 4.90
C VAL A 82 1.14 17.81 5.18
N TRP A 83 2.04 17.67 4.21
CA TRP A 83 3.44 18.14 4.22
C TRP A 83 3.61 19.63 4.52
N ALA A 84 2.64 20.47 4.11
CA ALA A 84 2.71 21.91 4.28
C ALA A 84 2.31 22.38 5.70
N ARG A 85 1.83 21.47 6.56
CA ARG A 85 1.36 21.79 7.92
C ARG A 85 2.52 22.16 8.85
N PRO A 86 2.51 23.33 9.53
CA PRO A 86 3.55 23.73 10.47
C PRO A 86 3.67 22.80 11.69
N ASP A 87 2.56 22.20 12.12
CA ASP A 87 2.49 21.23 13.22
C ASP A 87 3.08 19.84 12.88
N LEU A 88 3.42 19.60 11.61
CA LEU A 88 3.94 18.32 11.09
C LEU A 88 5.33 18.47 10.43
N GLN A 89 6.12 19.44 10.88
CA GLN A 89 7.53 19.58 10.49
C GLN A 89 8.42 18.68 11.37
N ALA A 90 9.36 17.97 10.75
CA ALA A 90 10.28 17.05 11.41
C ALA A 90 11.56 16.90 10.57
N PRO A 91 12.67 16.35 11.12
CA PRO A 91 13.87 16.01 10.36
C PRO A 91 13.56 15.14 9.14
N GLU A 92 14.24 15.39 8.03
CA GLU A 92 13.94 14.73 6.76
C GLU A 92 14.83 13.51 6.50
N PHE A 93 14.21 12.40 6.08
CA PHE A 93 14.86 11.21 5.55
C PHE A 93 14.44 11.00 4.08
N THR A 94 15.07 10.07 3.38
CA THR A 94 14.91 9.92 1.93
C THR A 94 13.79 8.94 1.57
N LEU A 95 12.94 9.33 0.62
CA LEU A 95 11.94 8.47 -0.04
C LEU A 95 12.19 8.48 -1.56
N THR A 96 12.12 7.31 -2.19
CA THR A 96 12.44 7.07 -3.61
C THR A 96 11.48 6.05 -4.21
N SER A 97 11.47 5.91 -5.54
CA SER A 97 10.83 4.80 -6.24
C SER A 97 11.76 4.26 -7.32
N PRO A 98 11.87 2.93 -7.52
CA PRO A 98 12.50 2.37 -8.72
C PRO A 98 11.63 2.53 -9.98
N ALA A 99 10.43 3.10 -9.87
CA ALA A 99 9.53 3.33 -11.01
C ALA A 99 9.61 4.75 -11.60
N PHE A 100 10.05 5.76 -10.83
CA PHE A 100 10.22 7.15 -11.28
C PHE A 100 11.09 7.95 -10.28
N ASP A 101 11.89 8.88 -10.80
CA ASP A 101 12.65 9.86 -10.01
C ASP A 101 11.75 10.99 -9.46
N HIS A 102 12.24 11.74 -8.47
CA HIS A 102 11.50 12.88 -7.91
C HIS A 102 11.17 13.93 -8.99
N GLY A 103 9.88 14.24 -9.14
CA GLY A 103 9.31 15.13 -10.15
C GLY A 103 9.05 14.48 -11.51
N ALA A 104 9.59 13.29 -11.77
CA ALA A 104 9.48 12.61 -13.06
C ALA A 104 8.08 12.04 -13.33
N PRO A 105 7.73 11.74 -14.60
CA PRO A 105 6.45 11.14 -14.93
C PRO A 105 6.27 9.74 -14.32
N ILE A 106 5.12 9.51 -13.68
CA ILE A 106 4.72 8.20 -13.17
C ILE A 106 4.36 7.29 -14.37
N PRO A 107 4.94 6.07 -14.46
CA PRO A 107 4.64 5.13 -15.55
C PRO A 107 3.14 4.78 -15.69
N GLU A 108 2.69 4.69 -16.94
CA GLU A 108 1.31 4.36 -17.35
C GLU A 108 0.68 3.19 -16.58
N LYS A 109 1.45 2.14 -16.23
CA LYS A 109 0.95 0.98 -15.48
C LYS A 109 0.33 1.32 -14.11
N HIS A 110 0.68 2.46 -13.52
CA HIS A 110 0.17 2.91 -12.23
C HIS A 110 -1.13 3.71 -12.28
N ARG A 111 -1.61 4.08 -13.47
CA ARG A 111 -2.80 4.93 -13.66
C ARG A 111 -4.10 4.30 -13.13
N GLY A 112 -5.07 5.15 -12.85
CA GLY A 112 -6.33 4.79 -12.19
C GLY A 112 -7.19 3.77 -12.96
N ARG A 113 -8.00 3.02 -12.21
CA ARG A 113 -8.72 1.81 -12.67
C ARG A 113 -9.64 1.98 -13.91
N LEU A 114 -10.03 3.19 -14.30
CA LEU A 114 -10.81 3.40 -15.54
C LEU A 114 -9.97 3.23 -16.81
N PHE A 115 -8.64 3.31 -16.70
CA PHE A 115 -7.73 3.35 -17.85
C PHE A 115 -6.49 2.45 -17.71
N GLY A 116 -6.33 1.75 -16.58
CA GLY A 116 -5.16 0.91 -16.33
C GLY A 116 -5.33 0.00 -15.11
N ALA A 117 -4.27 -0.74 -14.78
CA ALA A 117 -4.30 -1.79 -13.75
C ALA A 117 -4.50 -1.26 -12.32
N ASN A 118 -4.32 0.05 -12.08
CA ASN A 118 -4.39 0.67 -10.75
C ASN A 118 -3.40 0.02 -9.76
N VAL A 119 -2.17 -0.21 -10.23
CA VAL A 119 -1.06 -0.77 -9.47
C VAL A 119 -0.31 0.35 -8.76
N SER A 120 -0.04 0.22 -7.45
CA SER A 120 0.80 1.19 -6.74
C SER A 120 2.27 1.05 -7.15
N PRO A 121 3.03 2.15 -7.31
CA PRO A 121 4.48 2.07 -7.48
C PRO A 121 5.13 1.48 -6.23
N ALA A 122 6.24 0.77 -6.41
CA ALA A 122 7.14 0.45 -5.30
C ALA A 122 7.71 1.74 -4.72
N LEU A 123 7.88 1.82 -3.40
CA LEU A 123 8.51 2.95 -2.72
C LEU A 123 9.60 2.43 -1.78
N ASN A 124 10.80 3.00 -1.82
CA ASN A 124 11.92 2.64 -0.96
C ASN A 124 12.36 3.85 -0.14
N TRP A 125 12.80 3.64 1.11
CA TRP A 125 13.26 4.71 1.98
C TRP A 125 14.55 4.35 2.74
N THR A 126 15.31 5.39 3.12
CA THR A 126 16.41 5.25 4.08
C THR A 126 15.87 4.96 5.47
N GLN A 127 16.68 4.35 6.34
CA GLN A 127 16.32 4.08 7.74
C GLN A 127 15.68 5.31 8.41
N PRO A 128 14.46 5.17 8.98
CA PRO A 128 13.82 6.24 9.74
C PRO A 128 14.62 6.63 11.01
N PRO A 129 14.33 7.79 11.63
CA PRO A 129 14.98 8.18 12.88
C PRO A 129 14.82 7.15 14.01
N ALA A 130 15.84 7.04 14.86
CA ALA A 130 15.80 6.16 16.03
C ALA A 130 14.62 6.53 16.95
N GLY A 131 13.88 5.52 17.42
CA GLY A 131 12.62 5.71 18.15
C GLY A 131 11.36 5.65 17.28
N THR A 132 11.46 5.45 15.97
CA THR A 132 10.28 5.24 15.11
C THR A 132 9.58 3.93 15.47
N VAL A 133 8.28 4.01 15.74
CA VAL A 133 7.39 2.87 16.08
C VAL A 133 6.50 2.50 14.89
N GLU A 134 5.98 3.48 14.15
CA GLU A 134 5.15 3.25 12.96
C GLU A 134 5.48 4.25 11.85
N LEU A 135 5.44 3.80 10.60
CA LEU A 135 5.47 4.65 9.41
C LEU A 135 4.05 4.88 8.85
N VAL A 136 3.76 6.11 8.44
CA VAL A 136 2.47 6.55 7.92
C VAL A 136 2.64 7.14 6.51
N LEU A 137 1.95 6.58 5.52
CA LEU A 137 2.02 7.01 4.12
C LEU A 137 0.73 7.69 3.66
N ILE A 138 0.86 8.93 3.19
CA ILE A 138 -0.21 9.75 2.62
C ILE A 138 0.21 10.17 1.20
N ALA A 139 -0.54 9.75 0.17
CA ALA A 139 -0.33 10.21 -1.20
C ALA A 139 -1.44 11.17 -1.61
N GLN A 140 -1.09 12.37 -2.10
CA GLN A 140 -2.05 13.42 -2.43
C GLN A 140 -1.78 14.11 -3.78
N ASP A 141 -2.85 14.45 -4.47
CA ASP A 141 -2.89 15.26 -5.68
C ASP A 141 -3.35 16.69 -5.31
N PRO A 142 -2.45 17.70 -5.28
CA PRO A 142 -2.79 19.09 -5.01
C PRO A 142 -3.30 19.84 -6.26
N ASP A 143 -3.32 19.21 -7.43
CA ASP A 143 -3.63 19.84 -8.71
C ASP A 143 -5.08 19.61 -9.16
N VAL A 144 -5.85 18.84 -8.39
CA VAL A 144 -7.30 18.74 -8.58
C VAL A 144 -8.00 20.10 -8.54
N PRO A 145 -8.98 20.38 -9.43
CA PRO A 145 -9.67 21.67 -9.54
C PRO A 145 -10.77 21.88 -8.48
N VAL A 146 -10.47 21.54 -7.23
CA VAL A 146 -11.35 21.67 -6.05
C VAL A 146 -10.57 22.19 -4.84
N GLY A 147 -11.25 22.67 -3.80
CA GLY A 147 -10.62 23.37 -2.66
C GLY A 147 -9.86 22.53 -1.63
N LYS A 148 -9.59 21.25 -1.90
CA LYS A 148 -8.79 20.33 -1.06
C LYS A 148 -8.08 19.31 -1.96
N PRO A 149 -6.89 18.82 -1.59
CA PRO A 149 -6.16 17.85 -2.40
C PRO A 149 -6.86 16.49 -2.39
N ALA A 150 -6.86 15.77 -3.51
CA ALA A 150 -7.39 14.42 -3.56
C ALA A 150 -6.41 13.45 -2.89
N THR A 151 -6.91 12.55 -2.04
CA THR A 151 -6.06 11.57 -1.35
C THR A 151 -6.08 10.24 -2.11
N HIS A 152 -4.92 9.86 -2.65
CA HIS A 152 -4.70 8.69 -3.49
C HIS A 152 -4.24 7.45 -2.71
N ALA A 153 -3.64 7.66 -1.54
CA ALA A 153 -3.45 6.62 -0.52
C ALA A 153 -3.42 7.26 0.88
N LEU A 154 -3.88 6.50 1.87
CA LEU A 154 -3.85 6.84 3.29
C LEU A 154 -3.63 5.55 4.07
N THR A 155 -2.41 5.31 4.55
CA THR A 155 -1.97 4.01 5.06
C THR A 155 -1.23 4.15 6.39
N LEU A 156 -1.62 3.34 7.36
CA LEU A 156 -1.03 3.19 8.69
C LEU A 156 -0.49 1.75 8.83
N GLY A 157 0.25 1.49 9.90
CA GLY A 157 0.76 0.16 10.25
C GLY A 157 1.93 -0.31 9.38
N ILE A 158 2.69 0.60 8.76
CA ILE A 158 3.91 0.25 8.03
C ILE A 158 5.04 0.09 9.06
N ASP A 159 5.63 -1.09 9.10
CA ASP A 159 6.75 -1.42 10.01
C ASP A 159 8.01 -0.63 9.62
N PRO A 160 8.64 0.13 10.54
CA PRO A 160 9.83 0.95 10.25
C PRO A 160 11.11 0.16 9.97
N SER A 161 11.14 -1.15 10.24
CA SER A 161 12.26 -2.04 9.88
C SER A 161 12.26 -2.40 8.38
N LEU A 162 11.13 -2.22 7.69
CA LEU A 162 11.07 -2.32 6.23
C LEU A 162 11.91 -1.20 5.59
N ASN A 163 12.56 -1.51 4.49
CA ASN A 163 13.28 -0.54 3.64
C ASN A 163 12.42 -0.02 2.47
N GLY A 164 11.17 -0.47 2.37
CA GLY A 164 10.25 -0.10 1.30
C GLY A 164 8.96 -0.93 1.31
N ILE A 165 8.08 -0.59 0.37
CA ILE A 165 6.93 -1.40 -0.05
C ILE A 165 7.10 -1.78 -1.52
N PRO A 166 6.90 -3.05 -1.91
CA PRO A 166 7.02 -3.46 -3.31
C PRO A 166 5.85 -2.97 -4.17
N GLU A 167 5.96 -3.17 -5.48
CA GLU A 167 4.92 -2.82 -6.44
C GLU A 167 3.58 -3.49 -6.09
N ASN A 168 2.49 -2.75 -6.25
CA ASN A 168 1.13 -3.12 -5.87
C ASN A 168 0.85 -3.33 -4.37
N ALA A 169 1.81 -3.09 -3.46
CA ALA A 169 1.63 -3.35 -2.03
C ALA A 169 0.56 -2.48 -1.34
N LEU A 170 0.20 -1.33 -1.91
CA LEU A 170 -0.92 -0.50 -1.41
C LEU A 170 -2.28 -0.95 -1.96
N ALA A 171 -2.39 -2.15 -2.54
CA ALA A 171 -3.68 -2.77 -2.82
C ALA A 171 -4.46 -3.04 -1.51
N ASN A 172 -5.79 -3.17 -1.61
CA ASN A 172 -6.64 -3.53 -0.48
C ASN A 172 -7.43 -4.83 -0.83
N PRO A 173 -7.14 -5.98 -0.19
CA PRO A 173 -6.16 -6.19 0.87
C PRO A 173 -4.70 -6.03 0.40
N SER A 174 -3.83 -5.65 1.33
CA SER A 174 -2.38 -5.54 1.14
C SER A 174 -1.72 -6.92 1.22
N PRO A 175 -0.67 -7.21 0.42
CA PRO A 175 0.16 -8.39 0.58
C PRO A 175 1.12 -8.30 1.78
N ILE A 176 1.41 -7.09 2.28
CA ILE A 176 2.15 -6.89 3.54
C ILE A 176 1.16 -6.96 4.71
N PRO A 177 1.40 -7.82 5.73
CA PRO A 177 0.62 -7.83 6.96
C PRO A 177 0.70 -6.49 7.72
N GLY A 178 -0.25 -6.22 8.62
CA GLY A 178 -0.27 -5.02 9.47
C GLY A 178 -0.75 -3.73 8.78
N LEU A 179 -0.50 -3.56 7.47
CA LEU A 179 -0.93 -2.39 6.71
C LEU A 179 -2.45 -2.17 6.79
N ARG A 180 -2.83 -1.00 7.30
CA ARG A 180 -4.22 -0.54 7.46
C ARG A 180 -4.46 0.63 6.52
N HIS A 181 -5.50 0.54 5.68
CA HIS A 181 -5.90 1.65 4.80
C HIS A 181 -7.11 2.41 5.35
N GLY A 182 -7.05 3.73 5.29
CA GLY A 182 -8.13 4.64 5.64
C GLY A 182 -9.21 4.76 4.55
N LYS A 183 -10.21 5.61 4.80
CA LYS A 183 -11.24 6.01 3.83
C LYS A 183 -10.62 6.83 2.70
N GLY A 184 -10.47 6.23 1.52
CA GLY A 184 -10.25 6.94 0.27
C GLY A 184 -11.56 7.43 -0.36
N PRO A 185 -11.48 8.10 -1.53
CA PRO A 185 -12.66 8.58 -2.25
C PRO A 185 -13.70 7.50 -2.53
N LEU A 186 -14.98 7.86 -2.41
CA LEU A 186 -16.14 6.97 -2.63
C LEU A 186 -16.09 5.69 -1.79
N GLY A 187 -15.50 5.74 -0.58
CA GLY A 187 -15.43 4.62 0.37
C GLY A 187 -14.42 3.53 -0.01
N ARG A 188 -13.66 3.70 -1.10
CA ARG A 188 -12.60 2.78 -1.51
C ARG A 188 -11.41 2.89 -0.55
N ARG A 189 -10.57 1.86 -0.50
CA ARG A 189 -9.37 1.78 0.36
C ARG A 189 -8.18 1.26 -0.45
N GLY A 190 -6.98 1.54 0.05
CA GLY A 190 -5.73 1.32 -0.69
C GLY A 190 -5.49 2.38 -1.76
N TRP A 191 -4.65 2.06 -2.74
CA TRP A 191 -4.22 2.93 -3.83
C TRP A 191 -5.33 3.24 -4.83
N ALA A 192 -5.49 4.53 -5.15
CA ALA A 192 -6.13 5.01 -6.37
C ALA A 192 -5.04 5.58 -7.29
N GLY A 193 -4.90 5.03 -8.50
CA GLY A 193 -3.89 5.50 -9.45
C GLY A 193 -4.19 6.90 -10.03
N PRO A 194 -3.19 7.61 -10.58
CA PRO A 194 -3.36 8.88 -11.28
C PRO A 194 -4.47 8.84 -12.33
N MET A 195 -5.37 9.82 -12.26
CA MET A 195 -6.55 9.91 -13.14
C MET A 195 -7.02 11.37 -13.29
N PRO A 196 -6.13 12.28 -13.73
CA PRO A 196 -6.45 13.70 -13.88
C PRO A 196 -7.49 13.91 -14.98
N ILE A 197 -8.13 15.08 -14.99
CA ILE A 197 -9.06 15.46 -16.07
C ILE A 197 -8.23 15.60 -17.37
N ARG A 198 -8.66 14.92 -18.44
CA ARG A 198 -7.97 15.02 -19.74
C ARG A 198 -7.85 16.48 -20.18
N SER A 199 -6.69 16.86 -20.72
CA SER A 199 -6.34 18.22 -21.15
C SER A 199 -6.23 19.27 -20.03
N HIS A 200 -6.22 18.90 -18.74
CA HIS A 200 -6.08 19.81 -17.59
C HIS A 200 -4.65 20.34 -17.34
N GLY A 201 -3.65 19.81 -18.05
CA GLY A 201 -2.25 19.96 -17.71
C GLY A 201 -1.76 18.85 -16.77
N PRO A 202 -0.47 18.84 -16.41
CA PRO A 202 0.07 17.87 -15.46
C PRO A 202 -0.50 18.07 -14.05
N HIS A 203 -0.57 16.96 -13.31
CA HIS A 203 -0.82 16.88 -11.88
C HIS A 203 0.39 16.27 -11.17
N ALA A 204 0.74 16.78 -9.99
CA ALA A 204 1.66 16.14 -9.07
C ALA A 204 0.94 15.11 -8.19
N TYR A 205 1.65 14.06 -7.82
CA TYR A 205 1.24 13.03 -6.87
C TYR A 205 2.30 12.96 -5.79
N VAL A 206 2.01 13.60 -4.66
CA VAL A 206 2.96 13.87 -3.58
C VAL A 206 2.80 12.77 -2.52
N PHE A 207 3.74 11.83 -2.54
CA PHE A 207 3.88 10.76 -1.55
C PHE A 207 4.62 11.32 -0.33
N GLN A 208 3.95 11.27 0.81
CA GLN A 208 4.38 11.87 2.08
C GLN A 208 4.45 10.74 3.11
N LEU A 209 5.66 10.40 3.54
CA LEU A 209 5.92 9.37 4.52
C LEU A 209 6.32 10.04 5.84
N PHE A 210 5.70 9.65 6.94
CA PHE A 210 5.94 10.22 8.27
C PHE A 210 6.32 9.09 9.23
N ALA A 211 7.29 9.37 10.10
CA ALA A 211 7.81 8.47 11.12
C ALA A 211 7.33 8.93 12.50
N LEU A 212 6.55 8.07 13.17
CA LEU A 212 5.90 8.37 14.44
C LEU A 212 6.60 7.67 15.61
N ASP A 213 6.64 8.32 16.77
CA ASP A 213 7.14 7.76 18.04
C ASP A 213 6.13 6.83 18.76
N GLN A 214 4.90 6.74 18.26
CA GLN A 214 3.83 5.90 18.79
C GLN A 214 2.95 5.29 17.68
N VAL A 215 2.17 4.28 18.04
CA VAL A 215 1.11 3.72 17.17
C VAL A 215 -0.14 4.62 17.22
N PRO A 216 -0.60 5.19 16.08
CA PRO A 216 -1.88 5.88 16.01
C PRO A 216 -3.03 4.86 16.15
N GLY A 217 -3.60 4.79 17.35
CA GLY A 217 -4.65 3.86 17.81
C GLY A 217 -6.03 4.03 17.16
N LEU A 218 -6.07 4.29 15.86
CA LEU A 218 -7.26 4.65 15.09
C LEU A 218 -8.06 3.43 14.60
N PRO A 219 -9.41 3.49 14.62
CA PRO A 219 -10.29 2.39 14.26
C PRO A 219 -10.26 2.04 12.77
N VAL A 220 -10.73 0.85 12.41
CA VAL A 220 -10.76 0.38 11.01
C VAL A 220 -11.57 1.31 10.11
N GLY A 221 -10.92 1.92 9.12
CA GLY A 221 -11.56 2.91 8.24
C GLY A 221 -11.54 4.33 8.80
N PHE A 222 -10.48 4.72 9.50
CA PHE A 222 -10.14 6.11 9.81
C PHE A 222 -10.13 7.02 8.56
N ALA A 223 -10.36 8.31 8.77
CA ALA A 223 -10.29 9.39 7.79
C ALA A 223 -8.97 10.17 7.89
N LEU A 224 -8.70 11.02 6.90
CA LEU A 224 -7.49 11.84 6.84
C LEU A 224 -7.35 12.77 8.06
N ASP A 225 -8.43 13.44 8.46
CA ASP A 225 -8.41 14.40 9.57
C ASP A 225 -8.14 13.72 10.93
N GLU A 226 -8.58 12.46 11.11
CA GLU A 226 -8.27 11.63 12.29
C GLU A 226 -6.79 11.23 12.34
N VAL A 227 -6.20 10.93 11.18
CA VAL A 227 -4.76 10.61 11.03
C VAL A 227 -3.89 11.85 11.30
N ILE A 228 -4.26 13.00 10.74
CA ILE A 228 -3.58 14.29 11.01
C ILE A 228 -3.59 14.61 12.51
N ALA A 229 -4.74 14.43 13.18
CA ALA A 229 -4.85 14.67 14.62
C ALA A 229 -3.96 13.72 15.44
N ALA A 230 -3.92 12.42 15.10
CA ALA A 230 -3.08 11.44 15.79
C ALA A 230 -1.56 11.59 15.52
N MET A 231 -1.18 12.23 14.42
CA MET A 231 0.22 12.54 14.08
C MET A 231 0.75 13.81 14.75
N SER A 232 -0.13 14.75 15.11
CA SER A 232 0.26 16.05 15.67
C SER A 232 1.06 15.90 16.97
N GLY A 233 2.30 16.38 16.98
CA GLY A 233 3.23 16.27 18.12
C GLY A 233 4.00 14.94 18.23
N HIS A 234 3.76 13.99 17.32
CA HIS A 234 4.32 12.62 17.37
C HIS A 234 5.24 12.27 16.20
N ILE A 235 5.42 13.17 15.23
CA ILE A 235 6.31 12.95 14.08
C ILE A 235 7.74 13.28 14.47
N ILE A 236 8.61 12.27 14.45
CA ILE A 236 10.05 12.41 14.70
C ILE A 236 10.89 12.40 13.41
N GLY A 237 10.28 12.09 12.25
CA GLY A 237 10.90 12.25 10.94
C GLY A 237 9.90 12.22 9.79
N ARG A 238 10.30 12.69 8.61
CA ARG A 238 9.45 12.65 7.40
C ARG A 238 10.24 12.49 6.11
N ALA A 239 9.60 12.04 5.04
CA ALA A 239 10.20 11.91 3.72
C ALA A 239 9.16 12.17 2.60
N ARG A 240 9.61 12.69 1.46
CA ARG A 240 8.73 13.09 0.35
C ARG A 240 9.26 12.63 -1.01
N LEU A 241 8.35 12.15 -1.85
CA LEU A 241 8.57 11.86 -3.25
C LEU A 241 7.41 12.42 -4.07
N ASP A 242 7.72 13.18 -5.12
CA ASP A 242 6.72 13.70 -6.06
C ASP A 242 6.85 12.91 -7.36
N GLY A 243 5.73 12.51 -7.95
CA GLY A 243 5.68 12.04 -9.34
C GLY A 243 4.65 12.84 -10.12
N THR A 244 4.81 13.01 -11.43
CA THR A 244 3.88 13.77 -12.27
C THR A 244 3.07 12.88 -13.20
N TYR A 245 1.85 13.28 -13.55
CA TYR A 245 1.06 12.56 -14.56
C TYR A 245 0.10 13.50 -15.30
N GLU A 246 -0.15 13.24 -16.58
CA GLU A 246 -1.02 14.03 -17.47
C GLU A 246 -1.77 13.10 -18.43
N ILE A 247 -3.04 13.39 -18.70
CA ILE A 247 -3.77 12.81 -19.84
C ILE A 247 -4.07 13.98 -20.79
N ARG A 248 -3.65 13.90 -22.05
CA ARG A 248 -3.70 15.03 -23.00
C ARG A 248 -5.02 15.14 -23.76
#